data_AF-A0A7C9F905-F1
#
_entry.id   AF-A0A7C9F905-F1
#
_cell.length_a   1.000
_cell.length_b   1.000
_cell.length_c   1.000
_cell.angle_alpha   90.00
_cell.angle_beta   90.00
_cell.angle_gamma   90.00
#
_symmetry.space_group_name_H-M   'P 1'
#
loop_
_entity.id
_entity.type
_entity.pdbx_description
1 polymer ?
#
loop_
_entity_poly.entity_id
_entity_poly.type
_entity_poly.pdbx_seq_one_letter_code
_entity_poly.pdbx_strand_id
1 'polypeptide(L)'
;SPGYPYEDMLMTFHNQTNLIMCSYLPYFSSFNRTKGGLIQLNHGRPQPLQYVVNAAFLATVYSDYLDTADTPGWYCGPNFYSTDVLREFAKTQIDYILGKNPRKMSYLVGFGNHYPKHVHHRGASIPKNKIKYNCKGGWKWRDSKKPNP
;
A
#
# COMPACT_ATOMS: atom_id res chain seq x y z
N SER A 1 4.07 19.72 -38.45
CA SER A 1 5.09 20.11 -37.47
C SER A 1 5.94 18.91 -37.17
N PRO A 2 7.27 18.97 -37.19
CA PRO A 2 8.06 17.91 -36.57
C PRO A 2 7.64 17.82 -35.10
N GLY A 3 7.42 16.61 -34.58
CA GLY A 3 7.00 16.38 -33.20
C GLY A 3 7.98 16.98 -32.20
N TYR A 4 7.51 17.22 -30.96
CA TYR A 4 8.37 17.78 -29.92
C TYR A 4 9.50 16.79 -29.59
N PRO A 5 10.71 17.26 -29.24
CA PRO A 5 11.76 16.37 -28.75
C PRO A 5 11.24 15.50 -27.60
N TYR A 6 11.50 14.19 -27.68
CA TYR A 6 11.10 13.18 -26.68
C TYR A 6 9.60 12.86 -26.59
N GLU A 7 8.75 13.37 -27.50
CA GLU A 7 7.31 13.09 -27.51
C GLU A 7 6.99 11.59 -27.48
N ASP A 8 7.63 10.79 -28.33
CA ASP A 8 7.45 9.33 -28.37
C ASP A 8 7.84 8.64 -27.05
N MET A 9 8.91 9.12 -26.41
CA MET A 9 9.39 8.58 -25.15
C MET A 9 8.42 8.91 -24.01
N LEU A 10 7.95 10.16 -23.94
CA LEU A 10 6.97 10.59 -22.94
C LEU A 10 5.63 9.87 -23.12
N MET A 11 5.17 9.70 -24.35
CA MET A 11 3.97 8.91 -24.66
C MET A 11 4.11 7.46 -24.18
N THR A 12 5.29 6.86 -24.35
CA THR A 12 5.56 5.50 -23.87
C THR A 12 5.44 5.40 -22.35
N PHE A 13 6.03 6.32 -21.59
CA PHE A 13 5.93 6.33 -20.14
C PHE A 13 4.51 6.64 -19.64
N HIS A 14 3.78 7.52 -20.33
CA HIS A 14 2.37 7.78 -20.05
C HIS A 14 1.54 6.49 -20.20
N ASN A 15 1.69 5.78 -21.32
CA ASN A 15 0.98 4.52 -21.57
C ASN A 15 1.32 3.44 -20.53
N GLN A 16 2.59 3.32 -20.15
CA GLN A 16 3.01 2.39 -19.09
C GLN A 16 2.38 2.74 -17.74
N THR A 17 2.33 4.03 -17.40
CA THR A 17 1.68 4.51 -16.17
C THR A 17 0.19 4.19 -16.19
N ASN A 18 -0.50 4.43 -17.31
CA ASN A 18 -1.92 4.10 -17.46
C ASN A 18 -2.16 2.61 -17.24
N LEU A 19 -1.36 1.74 -17.86
CA LEU A 19 -1.46 0.29 -17.68
C LEU A 19 -1.23 -0.15 -16.23
N ILE A 20 -0.29 0.47 -15.53
CA ILE A 20 -0.06 0.21 -14.10
C ILE A 20 -1.29 0.61 -13.28
N MET A 21 -1.87 1.80 -13.51
CA MET A 21 -3.07 2.23 -12.79
C MET A 21 -4.27 1.33 -13.06
N CYS A 22 -4.45 0.90 -14.31
CA CYS A 22 -5.46 -0.09 -14.67
C CYS A 22 -5.27 -1.40 -13.91
N SER A 23 -4.03 -1.89 -13.79
CA SER A 23 -3.74 -3.15 -13.11
C SER A 23 -4.15 -3.16 -11.62
N TYR A 24 -4.26 -1.99 -10.98
CA TYR A 24 -4.71 -1.86 -9.59
C TYR A 24 -6.22 -2.00 -9.41
N LEU A 25 -7.02 -1.84 -10.46
CA LEU A 25 -8.48 -1.89 -10.37
C LEU A 25 -9.00 -3.34 -10.26
N PRO A 26 -10.13 -3.56 -9.55
CA PRO A 26 -10.67 -4.90 -9.33
C PRO A 26 -11.28 -5.55 -10.59
N TYR A 27 -11.50 -4.77 -11.64
CA TYR A 27 -12.05 -5.23 -12.91
C TYR A 27 -11.01 -6.02 -13.75
N PHE A 28 -9.73 -5.88 -13.42
CA PHE A 28 -8.64 -6.57 -14.10
C PHE A 28 -8.08 -7.69 -13.21
N SER A 29 -7.72 -8.80 -13.85
CA SER A 29 -7.14 -9.98 -13.19
C SER A 29 -5.61 -9.89 -13.04
N SER A 30 -5.02 -8.70 -13.18
CA SER A 30 -3.57 -8.49 -13.08
C SER A 30 -3.01 -8.85 -11.70
N PHE A 31 -3.78 -8.61 -10.64
CA PHE A 31 -3.41 -8.96 -9.27
C PHE A 31 -4.54 -9.65 -8.53
N ASN A 32 -4.17 -10.68 -7.77
CA ASN A 32 -5.08 -11.33 -6.83
C ASN A 32 -5.41 -10.41 -5.65
N ARG A 33 -6.53 -10.69 -4.98
CA ARG A 33 -6.97 -10.01 -3.75
C ARG A 33 -7.28 -11.01 -2.66
N THR A 34 -7.06 -10.63 -1.41
CA THR A 34 -7.54 -11.42 -0.26
C THR A 34 -9.07 -11.46 -0.26
N LYS A 35 -9.67 -12.40 0.48
CA LYS A 35 -11.14 -12.44 0.69
C LYS A 35 -11.72 -11.13 1.24
N GLY A 36 -10.90 -10.30 1.90
CA GLY A 36 -11.32 -9.00 2.42
C GLY A 36 -10.99 -7.81 1.50
N GLY A 37 -10.47 -8.03 0.29
CA GLY A 37 -10.25 -6.98 -0.71
C GLY A 37 -8.85 -6.35 -0.75
N LEU A 38 -7.89 -6.82 0.04
CA LEU A 38 -6.51 -6.33 -0.02
C LEU A 38 -5.80 -6.85 -1.28
N ILE A 39 -5.22 -5.95 -2.08
CA ILE A 39 -4.45 -6.31 -3.28
C ILE A 39 -3.14 -7.04 -2.94
N GLN A 40 -2.78 -8.04 -3.75
CA GLN A 40 -1.59 -8.88 -3.54
C GLN A 40 -0.53 -8.61 -4.61
N LEU A 41 0.29 -7.59 -4.38
CA LEU A 41 1.27 -7.09 -5.35
C LEU A 41 2.61 -7.87 -5.36
N ASN A 42 3.00 -8.48 -4.24
CA ASN A 42 4.27 -9.21 -4.12
C ASN A 42 4.19 -10.68 -4.58
N HIS A 43 3.35 -11.00 -5.58
CA HIS A 43 3.08 -12.38 -6.02
C HIS A 43 2.74 -13.34 -4.86
N GLY A 44 2.01 -12.86 -3.85
CA GLY A 44 1.64 -13.63 -2.66
C GLY A 44 2.77 -13.86 -1.63
N ARG A 45 3.97 -13.30 -1.83
CA ARG A 45 5.08 -13.38 -0.87
C ARG A 45 4.82 -12.49 0.37
N PRO A 46 5.58 -12.69 1.48
CA PRO A 46 5.44 -11.90 2.71
C PRO A 46 5.60 -10.38 2.50
N GLN A 47 5.18 -9.61 3.50
CA GLN A 47 5.18 -8.12 3.52
C GLN A 47 4.22 -7.43 2.53
N PRO A 48 2.94 -7.85 2.44
CA PRO A 48 2.01 -7.28 1.46
C PRO A 48 1.74 -5.77 1.70
N LEU A 49 1.75 -5.31 2.96
CA LEU A 49 1.26 -3.98 3.29
C LEU A 49 2.12 -2.83 2.75
N GLN A 50 3.45 -3.00 2.67
CA GLN A 50 4.33 -1.96 2.11
C GLN A 50 4.00 -1.69 0.63
N TYR A 51 3.83 -2.77 -0.15
CA TYR A 51 3.47 -2.64 -1.56
C TYR A 51 2.08 -2.04 -1.74
N VAL A 52 1.13 -2.44 -0.89
CA VAL A 52 -0.23 -1.89 -0.90
C VAL A 52 -0.22 -0.38 -0.65
N VAL A 53 0.52 0.08 0.36
CA VAL A 53 0.64 1.52 0.66
C VAL A 53 1.30 2.26 -0.49
N ASN A 54 2.34 1.70 -1.11
CA ASN A 54 2.99 2.31 -2.28
C ASN A 54 2.02 2.42 -3.48
N ALA A 55 1.24 1.37 -3.76
CA ALA A 55 0.25 1.41 -4.84
C ALA A 55 -0.87 2.42 -4.56
N ALA A 56 -1.36 2.47 -3.31
CA ALA A 56 -2.34 3.47 -2.89
C ALA A 56 -1.78 4.89 -3.06
N PHE A 57 -0.53 5.13 -2.66
CA PHE A 57 0.14 6.40 -2.84
C PHE A 57 0.27 6.80 -4.32
N LEU A 58 0.76 5.89 -5.17
CA LEU A 58 0.90 6.14 -6.61
C LEU A 58 -0.45 6.41 -7.29
N ALA A 59 -1.50 5.68 -6.91
CA ALA A 59 -2.85 5.89 -7.41
C ALA A 59 -3.38 7.29 -7.05
N THR A 60 -3.17 7.73 -5.80
CA THR A 60 -3.55 9.08 -5.36
C THR A 60 -2.77 10.16 -6.11
N VAL A 61 -1.44 10.03 -6.20
CA VAL A 61 -0.60 11.02 -6.91
C VAL A 61 -0.99 11.13 -8.38
N TYR A 62 -1.27 10.00 -9.04
CA TYR A 62 -1.66 10.01 -10.44
C TYR A 62 -3.08 10.60 -10.65
N SER A 63 -4.01 10.32 -9.72
CA SER A 63 -5.32 10.98 -9.70
C SER A 63 -5.19 12.49 -9.58
N ASP A 64 -4.36 12.98 -8.66
CA ASP A 64 -4.15 14.41 -8.44
C ASP A 64 -3.47 15.07 -9.64
N TYR A 65 -2.55 14.36 -10.29
CA TYR A 65 -1.90 14.81 -11.52
C TYR A 65 -2.92 14.99 -12.66
N LEU A 66 -3.79 14.02 -12.89
CA LEU A 66 -4.83 14.09 -13.92
C LEU A 66 -5.83 15.22 -13.64
N ASP A 67 -6.29 15.34 -12.39
CA ASP A 67 -7.17 16.45 -11.97
C ASP A 67 -6.53 17.81 -12.22
N THR A 68 -5.24 17.96 -11.88
CA THR A 68 -4.49 19.23 -12.07
C THR A 68 -4.26 19.55 -13.55
N ALA A 69 -4.23 18.54 -14.41
CA ALA A 69 -4.08 18.68 -15.85
C ALA A 69 -5.44 18.81 -16.58
N ASP A 70 -6.53 19.11 -15.86
CA ASP A 70 -7.90 19.19 -16.38
C ASP A 70 -8.31 17.92 -17.18
N THR A 71 -7.75 16.77 -16.78
CA THR A 71 -7.99 15.47 -17.42
C THR A 71 -8.88 14.63 -16.51
N PRO A 72 -10.17 14.43 -16.84
CA PRO A 72 -11.15 13.86 -15.90
C PRO A 72 -10.96 12.35 -15.61
N GLY A 73 -10.00 11.69 -16.25
CA GLY A 73 -9.79 10.26 -16.15
C GLY A 73 -8.83 9.71 -17.19
N TRP A 74 -8.77 8.39 -17.31
CA TRP A 74 -7.93 7.72 -18.31
C TRP A 74 -8.61 6.46 -18.85
N TYR A 75 -8.06 5.94 -19.94
CA TYR A 75 -8.56 4.73 -20.58
C TYR A 75 -7.79 3.49 -20.12
N CYS A 76 -8.53 2.45 -19.79
CA CYS A 76 -8.03 1.10 -19.62
C CYS A 76 -8.59 0.21 -20.74
N GLY A 77 -7.87 0.14 -21.85
CA GLY A 77 -8.38 -0.47 -23.08
C GLY A 77 -9.56 0.34 -23.63
N PRO A 78 -10.74 -0.26 -23.90
CA PRO A 78 -11.89 0.46 -24.44
C PRO A 78 -12.67 1.26 -23.39
N ASN A 79 -12.39 1.08 -22.10
CA ASN A 79 -13.20 1.62 -21.01
C ASN A 79 -12.55 2.86 -20.39
N PHE A 80 -13.34 3.91 -20.21
CA PHE A 80 -12.94 5.14 -19.51
C PHE A 80 -13.25 5.04 -18.01
N TYR A 81 -12.33 5.51 -17.17
CA TYR A 81 -12.49 5.59 -15.71
C TYR A 81 -12.18 6.99 -15.22
N SER A 82 -13.01 7.53 -14.32
CA SER A 82 -12.73 8.83 -13.69
C SER A 82 -11.57 8.73 -12.70
N THR A 83 -10.92 9.86 -12.44
CA THR A 83 -9.83 9.98 -11.45
C THR A 83 -10.26 9.50 -10.06
N ASP A 84 -11.51 9.74 -9.67
CA ASP A 84 -12.10 9.30 -8.40
C ASP A 84 -11.98 7.78 -8.15
N VAL A 85 -11.95 6.96 -9.20
CA VAL A 85 -11.79 5.51 -9.08
C VAL A 85 -10.44 5.15 -8.43
N LEU A 86 -9.37 5.92 -8.71
CA LEU A 86 -8.06 5.70 -8.07
C LEU A 86 -8.05 6.15 -6.62
N ARG A 87 -8.71 7.27 -6.31
CA ARG A 87 -8.88 7.73 -4.92
C ARG A 87 -9.67 6.71 -4.11
N GLU A 88 -10.73 6.15 -4.67
CA GLU A 88 -11.52 5.10 -4.03
C GLU A 88 -10.67 3.84 -3.81
N PHE A 89 -9.93 3.39 -4.83
CA PHE A 89 -9.00 2.28 -4.68
C PHE A 89 -8.01 2.53 -3.53
N ALA A 90 -7.31 3.67 -3.53
CA ALA A 90 -6.35 4.02 -2.49
C ALA A 90 -7.00 4.01 -1.09
N LYS A 91 -8.18 4.64 -0.96
CA LYS A 91 -8.96 4.67 0.28
C LYS A 91 -9.31 3.26 0.77
N THR A 92 -9.80 2.37 -0.10
CA THR A 92 -10.16 1.00 0.31
C THR A 92 -8.95 0.22 0.85
N GLN A 93 -7.77 0.43 0.26
CA GLN A 93 -6.54 -0.23 0.69
C GLN A 93 -6.05 0.31 2.04
N ILE A 94 -6.13 1.63 2.26
CA ILE A 94 -5.79 2.25 3.55
C ILE A 94 -6.81 1.87 4.63
N ASP A 95 -8.11 1.92 4.33
CA ASP A 95 -9.17 1.49 5.25
C ASP A 95 -8.97 0.03 5.69
N TYR A 96 -8.58 -0.85 4.76
CA TYR A 96 -8.25 -2.23 5.09
C TYR A 96 -7.10 -2.30 6.11
N ILE A 97 -6.02 -1.53 5.90
CA ILE A 97 -4.88 -1.46 6.83
C ILE A 97 -5.31 -0.90 8.19
N LEU A 98 -6.22 0.07 8.21
CA LEU A 98 -6.66 0.72 9.44
C LEU A 98 -7.71 -0.06 10.23
N GLY A 99 -8.35 -1.07 9.65
CA GLY A 99 -9.20 -2.02 10.39
C GLY A 99 -10.43 -2.53 9.65
N LYS A 100 -10.74 -2.02 8.45
CA LYS A 100 -11.82 -2.52 7.58
C LYS A 100 -11.40 -3.80 6.86
N ASN A 101 -11.05 -4.81 7.64
CA ASN A 101 -10.62 -6.12 7.18
C ASN A 101 -11.33 -7.23 7.98
N PRO A 102 -11.30 -8.50 7.52
CA PRO A 102 -12.01 -9.59 8.17
C PRO A 102 -11.62 -9.84 9.64
N ARG A 103 -10.43 -9.39 10.06
CA ARG A 103 -9.96 -9.52 11.44
C ARG A 103 -10.40 -8.35 12.33
N LYS A 104 -11.05 -7.31 11.77
CA LYS A 104 -11.40 -6.06 12.45
C LYS A 104 -10.19 -5.50 13.24
N MET A 105 -9.01 -5.57 12.62
CA MET A 105 -7.73 -5.31 13.27
C MET A 105 -6.98 -4.23 12.50
N SER A 106 -6.57 -3.15 13.16
CA SER A 106 -5.61 -2.24 12.55
C SER A 106 -4.27 -2.95 12.39
N TYR A 107 -3.61 -2.77 11.26
CA TYR A 107 -2.22 -3.19 11.05
C TYR A 107 -1.22 -2.06 11.30
N LEU A 108 -1.70 -0.88 11.72
CA LEU A 108 -0.87 0.20 12.24
C LEU A 108 -0.73 0.05 13.76
N VAL A 109 0.50 -0.08 14.23
CA VAL A 109 0.80 -0.27 15.66
C VAL A 109 0.38 0.96 16.46
N GLY A 110 -0.40 0.77 17.53
CA GLY A 110 -0.86 1.85 18.40
C GLY A 110 -2.11 2.58 17.91
N PHE A 111 -2.71 2.16 16.79
CA PHE A 111 -3.93 2.78 16.25
C PHE A 111 -5.15 1.85 16.40
N GLY A 112 -6.28 2.43 16.82
CA GLY A 112 -7.53 1.70 17.05
C GLY A 112 -7.51 0.78 18.27
N ASN A 113 -8.60 0.04 18.48
CA ASN A 113 -8.78 -0.79 19.68
C ASN A 113 -8.15 -2.20 19.57
N HIS A 114 -7.78 -2.63 18.37
CA HIS A 114 -7.20 -3.95 18.11
C HIS A 114 -6.08 -3.85 17.06
N TYR A 115 -4.83 -4.03 17.48
CA TYR A 115 -3.62 -3.90 16.65
C TYR A 115 -2.51 -4.86 17.10
N PRO A 116 -1.42 -5.09 16.31
CA PRO A 116 -0.35 -6.01 16.68
C PRO A 116 0.39 -5.49 17.90
N LYS A 117 0.37 -6.27 18.99
CA LYS A 117 1.05 -5.90 20.23
C LYS A 117 2.44 -6.52 20.38
N HIS A 118 2.81 -7.45 19.52
CA HIS A 118 4.14 -8.07 19.51
C HIS A 118 4.74 -7.94 18.12
N VAL A 119 5.41 -6.81 17.88
CA VAL A 119 6.07 -6.53 16.60
C VAL A 119 7.56 -6.86 16.67
N HIS A 120 8.09 -7.34 15.56
CA HIS A 120 9.51 -7.65 15.41
C HIS A 120 10.35 -6.36 15.32
N HIS A 121 10.50 -5.68 16.45
CA HIS A 121 11.23 -4.44 16.55
C HIS A 121 12.01 -4.38 17.87
N ARG A 122 13.33 -4.45 17.80
CA ARG A 122 14.20 -4.55 18.98
C ARG A 122 14.06 -3.38 19.95
N GLY A 123 13.92 -2.16 19.43
CA GLY A 123 13.74 -0.97 20.27
C GLY A 123 12.39 -0.92 20.97
N ALA A 124 11.39 -1.68 20.48
CA ALA A 124 10.05 -1.71 21.05
C ALA A 124 9.85 -2.90 21.99
N SER A 125 10.56 -4.02 21.80
CA SER A 125 10.37 -5.23 22.61
C SER A 125 11.08 -5.19 23.97
N ILE A 126 12.01 -4.26 24.18
CA ILE A 126 12.82 -4.16 25.40
C ILE A 126 12.23 -3.10 26.34
N PRO A 127 11.89 -3.44 27.61
CA PRO A 127 11.26 -2.49 28.52
C PRO A 127 12.24 -1.43 28.99
N LYS A 128 11.71 -0.22 29.21
CA LYS A 128 12.45 0.91 29.77
C LYS A 128 12.55 0.79 31.30
N ASN A 129 13.50 0.01 31.79
CA ASN A 129 13.67 -0.29 33.23
C ASN A 129 15.07 0.04 33.79
N LYS A 130 15.79 0.99 33.17
CA LYS A 130 17.17 1.38 33.53
C LYS A 130 18.23 0.28 33.38
N ILE A 131 17.87 -0.91 32.89
CA ILE A 131 18.81 -2.00 32.60
C ILE A 131 19.30 -1.88 31.14
N LYS A 132 20.61 -1.90 30.95
CA LYS A 132 21.21 -1.98 29.60
C LYS A 132 21.28 -3.44 29.17
N TYR A 133 20.53 -3.80 28.13
CA TYR A 133 20.56 -5.14 27.54
C TYR A 133 21.57 -5.19 26.39
N ASN A 134 22.54 -6.10 26.46
CA ASN A 134 23.42 -6.40 25.32
C ASN A 134 22.67 -7.24 24.26
N CYS A 135 23.31 -7.54 23.12
CA CYS A 135 22.68 -8.30 22.04
C CYS A 135 22.12 -9.65 22.48
N LYS A 136 22.90 -10.46 23.21
CA LYS A 136 22.45 -11.78 23.72
C LYS A 136 21.36 -11.63 24.78
N GLY A 137 21.49 -10.66 25.68
CA GLY A 137 20.52 -10.34 26.73
C GLY A 137 19.18 -9.82 26.18
N GLY A 138 19.17 -9.33 24.94
CA GLY A 138 17.95 -8.95 24.22
C GLY A 138 17.15 -10.14 23.67
N TRP A 139 17.74 -11.32 23.53
CA TRP A 139 17.07 -12.48 22.92
C TRP A 139 15.87 -12.95 23.74
N LYS A 140 15.92 -12.83 25.07
CA LYS A 140 14.76 -13.11 25.92
C LYS A 140 13.52 -12.28 25.56
N TRP A 141 13.72 -11.06 25.06
CA TRP A 141 12.64 -10.17 24.63
C TRP A 141 12.18 -10.49 23.21
N ARG A 142 13.10 -10.91 22.32
CA ARG A 142 12.79 -11.44 20.98
C ARG A 142 11.93 -12.71 21.05
N ASP A 143 12.27 -13.61 21.97
CA ASP A 143 11.66 -14.95 22.08
C ASP A 143 10.45 -14.96 23.05
N SER A 144 10.14 -13.81 23.66
CA SER A 144 8.99 -13.64 24.54
C SER A 144 7.69 -13.82 23.77
N LYS A 145 6.69 -14.48 24.38
CA LYS A 145 5.31 -14.53 23.83
C LYS A 145 4.45 -13.36 24.30
N LYS A 146 4.96 -12.53 25.22
CA LYS A 146 4.24 -11.37 25.75
C LYS A 146 4.21 -10.23 24.72
N PRO A 147 3.21 -9.33 24.80
CA PRO A 147 3.26 -8.04 24.12
C PRO A 147 4.58 -7.32 24.34
N ASN A 148 4.96 -6.49 23.36
CA ASN A 148 5.98 -5.48 23.55
C ASN A 148 5.54 -4.54 24.70
N PRO A 149 6.48 -4.13 25.57
CA PRO A 149 6.23 -3.30 26.74
C PRO A 149 5.74 -1.88 26.42
#